data_AF-A0A7C7C9Q8-F1
#
_entry.id   AF-A0A7C7C9Q8-F1
#
_cell.length_a   1.000
_cell.length_b   1.000
_cell.length_c   1.000
_cell.angle_alpha   90.00
_cell.angle_beta   90.00
_cell.angle_gamma   90.00
#
_symmetry.space_group_name_H-M   'P 1'
#
loop_
_entity.id
_entity.type
_entity.pdbx_description
1 polymer ?
#
loop_
_entity_poly.entity_id
_entity_poly.type
_entity_poly.pdbx_seq_one_letter_code
_entity_poly.pdbx_strand_id
1 'polypeptide(L)'
;MFPFEKVLDQKIRNRLDEKFIPPLGDFDPELQVAWFVPRGITSKKTKNGKEYWIVEVIDSTSQTTKIKCWGIKPGNNVLHLNRPYMAKLDYDPQWGFSSRSIRHNFRLLG
;
A
#
# COMPACT_ATOMS: atom_id res chain seq x y z
N MET A 1 17.05 9.65 -5.50
CA MET A 1 16.79 8.20 -5.56
C MET A 1 16.83 7.65 -4.14
N PHE A 2 15.76 7.00 -3.66
CA PHE A 2 15.69 6.48 -2.28
C PHE A 2 16.37 5.09 -2.20
N PRO A 3 17.17 4.77 -1.18
CA PRO A 3 17.83 3.48 -1.07
C PRO A 3 16.83 2.41 -0.60
N PHE A 4 16.05 1.86 -1.54
CA PHE A 4 15.09 0.79 -1.27
C PHE A 4 15.72 -0.45 -0.64
N GLU A 5 16.99 -0.74 -0.96
CA GLU A 5 17.77 -1.84 -0.40
C GLU A 5 17.87 -1.80 1.14
N LYS A 6 17.73 -0.61 1.76
CA LYS A 6 17.72 -0.48 3.23
C LYS A 6 16.38 -0.82 3.87
N VAL A 7 15.29 -0.76 3.09
CA VAL A 7 13.91 -0.99 3.57
C VAL A 7 13.40 -2.36 3.14
N LEU A 8 13.89 -2.87 2.01
CA LEU A 8 13.48 -4.13 1.41
C LEU A 8 14.70 -5.03 1.25
N ASP A 9 14.78 -6.07 2.09
CA ASP A 9 15.83 -7.09 2.02
C ASP A 9 15.80 -7.80 0.66
N GLN A 10 16.97 -8.18 0.15
CA GLN A 10 17.12 -8.91 -1.11
C GLN A 10 16.27 -10.20 -1.11
N LYS A 11 16.15 -10.87 0.05
CA LYS A 11 15.28 -12.05 0.18
C LYS A 11 13.81 -11.74 -0.04
N ILE A 12 13.34 -10.57 0.42
CA ILE A 12 11.96 -10.12 0.19
C ILE A 12 11.78 -9.78 -1.29
N ARG A 13 12.75 -9.10 -1.90
CA ARG A 13 12.72 -8.78 -3.33
C ARG A 13 12.58 -10.02 -4.18
N ASN A 14 13.45 -11.01 -3.98
CA ASN A 14 13.43 -12.26 -4.73
C ASN A 14 12.07 -12.97 -4.61
N ARG A 15 11.48 -13.00 -3.41
CA ARG A 15 10.15 -13.62 -3.19
C ARG A 15 9.00 -12.87 -3.87
N LEU A 16 9.10 -11.54 -3.99
CA LEU A 16 8.11 -10.75 -4.73
C LEU A 16 8.22 -11.04 -6.22
N ASP A 17 9.45 -11.11 -6.74
CA ASP A 17 9.74 -11.38 -8.14
C ASP A 17 9.33 -12.82 -8.54
N GLU A 18 9.65 -13.82 -7.71
CA GLU A 18 9.21 -15.22 -7.88
C GLU A 18 7.68 -15.37 -7.92
N LYS A 19 6.95 -14.47 -7.25
CA LYS A 19 5.49 -14.46 -7.19
C LYS A 19 4.86 -13.49 -8.20
N PHE A 20 5.68 -12.86 -9.04
CA PHE A 20 5.25 -11.86 -10.01
C PHE A 20 4.43 -10.73 -9.37
N ILE A 21 4.80 -10.30 -8.16
CA ILE A 21 4.13 -9.19 -7.46
C ILE A 21 4.84 -7.88 -7.85
N PRO A 22 4.20 -7.01 -8.66
CA PRO A 22 4.82 -5.79 -9.14
C PRO A 22 4.90 -4.70 -8.06
N PRO A 23 5.79 -3.72 -8.21
CA PRO A 23 5.67 -2.46 -7.48
C PRO A 23 4.35 -1.75 -7.87
N LEU A 24 3.82 -0.90 -6.99
CA LEU A 24 2.53 -0.25 -7.23
C LEU A 24 2.50 0.64 -8.49
N GLY A 25 3.60 1.27 -8.86
CA GLY A 25 3.71 2.06 -10.10
C GLY A 25 3.52 1.23 -11.37
N ASP A 26 3.77 -0.08 -11.30
CA ASP A 26 3.59 -1.04 -12.40
C ASP A 26 2.38 -1.97 -12.13
N PHE A 27 1.37 -1.47 -11.41
CA PHE A 27 0.22 -2.26 -11.02
C PHE A 27 -0.56 -2.81 -12.22
N ASP A 28 -0.84 -4.11 -12.18
CA ASP A 28 -1.72 -4.81 -13.10
C ASP A 28 -3.11 -5.03 -12.45
N PRO A 29 -4.19 -4.45 -13.02
CA PRO A 29 -5.55 -4.64 -12.54
C PRO A 29 -6.02 -6.10 -12.52
N GLU A 30 -5.45 -7.00 -13.33
CA GLU A 30 -5.80 -8.42 -13.33
C GLU A 30 -5.18 -9.14 -12.12
N LEU A 31 -3.97 -8.75 -11.71
CA LEU A 31 -3.30 -9.31 -10.52
C LEU A 31 -3.92 -8.80 -9.22
N GLN A 32 -4.43 -7.57 -9.21
CA GLN A 32 -5.01 -6.88 -8.04
C GLN A 32 -4.07 -6.74 -6.82
N VAL A 33 -2.80 -7.12 -6.93
CA VAL A 33 -1.84 -7.14 -5.83
C VAL A 33 -0.56 -6.43 -6.26
N ALA A 34 -0.05 -5.55 -5.40
CA ALA A 34 1.24 -4.91 -5.58
C ALA A 34 1.93 -4.65 -4.25
N TRP A 35 3.24 -4.36 -4.31
CA TRP A 35 4.02 -3.98 -3.15
C TRP A 35 4.40 -2.49 -3.14
N PHE A 36 4.55 -1.93 -1.95
CA PHE A 36 4.88 -0.53 -1.72
C PHE A 36 5.40 -0.30 -0.30
N VAL A 37 5.91 0.90 -0.03
CA VAL A 37 6.37 1.36 1.29
C VAL A 37 5.56 2.60 1.70
N PRO A 38 4.76 2.54 2.78
CA PRO A 38 4.05 3.70 3.30
C PRO A 38 5.01 4.77 3.83
N ARG A 39 4.76 6.03 3.49
CA ARG A 39 5.55 7.20 3.89
C ARG A 39 4.77 8.21 4.73
N GLY A 40 3.46 8.25 4.57
CA GLY A 40 2.58 9.12 5.34
C GLY A 40 1.17 8.58 5.42
N ILE A 41 0.47 8.91 6.50
CA ILE A 41 -0.94 8.58 6.70
C ILE A 41 -1.66 9.87 7.05
N THR A 42 -2.67 10.22 6.25
CA THR A 42 -3.59 11.31 6.56
C THR A 42 -4.96 10.74 6.90
N SER A 43 -5.43 10.96 8.14
CA SER A 43 -6.80 10.60 8.52
C SER A 43 -7.81 11.63 8.03
N LYS A 44 -8.93 11.15 7.49
CA LYS A 44 -10.05 11.96 6.97
C LYS A 44 -11.37 11.31 7.39
N LYS A 45 -12.44 12.10 7.37
CA LYS A 45 -13.82 11.62 7.56
C LYS A 45 -14.63 11.84 6.28
N THR A 46 -15.47 10.87 5.96
CA THR A 46 -16.48 11.01 4.90
C THR A 46 -17.59 11.97 5.33
N LYS A 47 -18.46 12.38 4.40
CA LYS A 47 -19.64 13.21 4.71
C LYS A 47 -20.51 12.63 5.83
N ASN A 48 -20.54 11.29 5.94
CA ASN A 48 -21.33 10.56 6.95
C ASN A 48 -20.50 10.26 8.23
N GLY A 49 -19.37 10.93 8.43
CA GLY A 49 -18.54 10.81 9.63
C GLY A 49 -17.65 9.56 9.72
N LYS A 50 -17.72 8.63 8.75
CA LYS A 50 -16.87 7.43 8.73
C LYS A 50 -15.42 7.79 8.45
N GLU A 51 -14.50 7.29 9.28
CA GLU A 51 -13.05 7.51 9.12
C GLU A 51 -12.48 6.67 7.96
N TYR A 52 -11.57 7.27 7.22
CA TYR A 52 -10.74 6.63 6.22
C TYR A 52 -9.35 7.25 6.21
N TRP A 53 -8.35 6.49 5.76
CA TRP A 53 -6.99 6.98 5.64
C TRP A 53 -6.63 7.20 4.18
N ILE A 54 -5.87 8.26 3.92
CA ILE A 54 -5.12 8.43 2.68
C ILE A 54 -3.68 8.07 3.00
N VAL A 55 -3.20 6.97 2.44
CA VAL A 55 -1.84 6.49 2.65
C VAL A 55 -1.00 6.91 1.45
N GLU A 56 0.02 7.72 1.70
CA GLU A 56 1.04 8.08 0.71
C GLU A 56 2.11 7.00 0.72
N VAL A 57 2.39 6.42 -0.44
CA VAL A 57 3.30 5.28 -0.60
C VAL A 57 4.29 5.54 -1.72
N ILE A 58 5.44 4.88 -1.64
CA ILE A 58 6.46 4.83 -2.70
C ILE A 58 6.83 3.38 -3.02
N ASP A 59 7.43 3.16 -4.18
CA ASP A 59 7.97 1.87 -4.61
C ASP A 59 9.21 2.06 -5.51
N SER A 60 9.73 0.97 -6.09
CA SER A 60 10.93 1.00 -6.92
C SER A 60 10.83 1.86 -8.19
N THR A 61 9.62 2.18 -8.66
CA THR A 61 9.40 3.10 -9.81
C THR A 61 9.66 4.56 -9.44
N SER A 62 9.93 4.85 -8.17
CA SER A 62 10.09 6.21 -7.62
C SER A 62 8.85 7.11 -7.76
N GLN A 63 7.69 6.54 -8.11
CA GLN A 63 6.42 7.25 -8.11
C GLN A 63 5.86 7.34 -6.67
N THR A 64 5.22 8.47 -6.37
CA THR A 64 4.48 8.64 -5.11
C THR A 64 3.00 8.50 -5.41
N THR A 65 2.37 7.51 -4.79
CA THR A 65 0.99 7.13 -5.06
C THR A 65 0.15 7.22 -3.78
N LYS A 66 -1.15 7.49 -3.92
CA LYS A 66 -2.08 7.56 -2.79
C LYS A 66 -3.03 6.38 -2.82
N ILE A 67 -3.18 5.70 -1.69
CA ILE A 67 -4.14 4.62 -1.49
C ILE A 67 -5.20 5.07 -0.47
N LYS A 68 -6.47 5.08 -0.88
CA LYS A 68 -7.60 5.33 0.01
C LYS A 68 -7.97 4.05 0.76
N CYS A 69 -7.75 4.04 2.07
CA CYS A 69 -8.02 2.90 2.94
C CYS A 69 -9.31 3.12 3.73
N TRP A 70 -10.32 2.28 3.47
CA TRP A 70 -11.66 2.38 4.04
C TRP A 70 -11.84 1.46 5.25
N GLY A 71 -12.81 1.81 6.09
CA GLY A 71 -13.22 0.97 7.23
C GLY A 71 -12.22 0.98 8.37
N ILE A 72 -11.54 2.11 8.57
CA ILE A 72 -10.60 2.29 9.67
C ILE A 72 -11.35 2.23 10.99
N LYS A 73 -10.90 1.35 11.88
CA LYS A 73 -11.34 1.23 13.26
C LYS A 73 -10.26 1.80 14.17
N PRO A 74 -10.53 2.92 14.86
CA PRO A 74 -9.60 3.50 15.83
C PRO A 74 -9.09 2.44 16.82
N GLY A 75 -7.78 2.40 17.05
CA GLY A 75 -7.13 1.48 17.99
C GLY A 75 -6.93 0.04 17.52
N ASN A 76 -7.47 -0.36 16.36
CA ASN A 76 -7.36 -1.73 15.84
C ASN A 76 -6.53 -1.81 14.55
N ASN A 77 -6.57 -0.77 13.71
CA ASN A 77 -5.73 -0.73 12.52
C ASN A 77 -4.35 -0.15 12.83
N VAL A 78 -3.31 -0.89 12.46
CA VAL A 78 -1.91 -0.47 12.54
C VAL A 78 -1.31 -0.55 11.14
N LEU A 79 -0.65 0.52 10.71
CA LEU A 79 0.14 0.56 9.48
C LEU A 79 1.50 1.17 9.80
N HIS A 80 2.57 0.38 9.61
CA HIS A 80 3.92 0.81 9.90
C HIS A 80 4.50 1.61 8.72
N LEU A 81 4.88 2.86 8.97
CA LEU A 81 5.62 3.66 8.00
C LEU A 81 7.02 3.10 7.78
N ASN A 82 7.58 3.34 6.59
CA ASN A 82 8.93 2.95 6.20
C ASN A 82 9.20 1.44 6.30
N ARG A 83 8.15 0.64 6.20
CA ARG A 83 8.23 -0.83 6.15
C ARG A 83 7.51 -1.31 4.89
N PRO A 84 8.03 -2.30 4.17
CA PRO A 84 7.42 -2.74 2.94
C PRO A 84 6.16 -3.56 3.20
N TYR A 85 5.14 -3.35 2.40
CA TYR A 85 3.90 -4.12 2.39
C TYR A 85 3.65 -4.66 0.99
N MET A 86 2.96 -5.79 0.91
CA MET A 86 2.15 -6.12 -0.26
C MET A 86 0.68 -5.99 0.10
N ALA A 87 -0.17 -5.56 -0.83
CA ALA A 87 -1.59 -5.49 -0.57
C ALA A 87 -2.44 -5.82 -1.79
N LYS A 88 -3.62 -6.39 -1.51
CA LYS A 88 -4.71 -6.43 -2.49
C LYS A 88 -5.37 -5.06 -2.57
N LEU A 89 -5.44 -4.51 -3.77
CA LEU A 89 -5.93 -3.17 -4.07
C LEU A 89 -7.00 -3.22 -5.16
N ASP A 90 -7.96 -2.32 -5.02
CA ASP A 90 -8.89 -1.94 -6.07
C ASP A 90 -8.34 -0.69 -6.78
N TYR A 91 -8.49 -0.61 -8.10
CA TYR A 91 -8.13 0.58 -8.88
C TYR A 91 -9.35 1.08 -9.66
N ASP A 92 -9.56 2.40 -9.60
CA ASP A 92 -10.58 3.09 -10.37
C ASP A 92 -9.91 4.23 -11.16
N PRO A 93 -10.17 4.39 -12.48
CA PRO A 93 -9.53 5.42 -13.28
C PRO A 93 -9.78 6.86 -12.82
N GLN A 94 -10.92 7.12 -12.17
CA GLN A 94 -11.28 8.45 -11.65
C GLN A 94 -10.76 8.65 -10.22
N TRP A 95 -10.82 7.61 -9.39
CA TRP A 95 -10.59 7.73 -7.95
C TRP A 95 -9.23 7.22 -7.47
N GLY A 96 -8.50 6.50 -8.31
CA GLY A 96 -7.20 5.88 -8.03
C GLY A 96 -7.30 4.63 -7.16
N PHE A 97 -6.21 4.29 -6.49
CA PHE A 97 -6.12 3.10 -5.66
C PHE A 97 -6.93 3.19 -4.37
N SER A 98 -7.56 2.08 -4.01
CA SER A 98 -8.23 1.93 -2.73
C SER A 98 -8.14 0.52 -2.18
N SER A 99 -8.42 0.38 -0.88
CA SER A 99 -8.53 -0.92 -0.23
C SER A 99 -9.50 -0.84 0.94
N ARG A 100 -10.27 -1.91 1.15
CA ARG A 100 -11.12 -2.06 2.34
C ARG A 100 -10.39 -2.88 3.39
N SER A 101 -10.41 -2.44 4.64
CA SER A 101 -9.80 -3.18 5.76
C SER A 101 -8.31 -3.50 5.57
N ILE A 102 -7.46 -2.58 6.04
CA ILE A 102 -6.00 -2.74 6.06
C ILE A 102 -5.60 -4.09 6.68
N ARG A 103 -6.28 -4.51 7.76
CA ARG A 103 -5.97 -5.76 8.48
C ARG A 103 -6.01 -7.02 7.60
N HIS A 104 -6.92 -7.08 6.64
CA HIS A 104 -7.10 -8.27 5.80
C HIS A 104 -6.33 -8.16 4.48
N ASN A 105 -6.21 -6.95 3.93
CA ASN A 105 -5.65 -6.76 2.60
C ASN A 105 -4.17 -6.42 2.61
N PHE A 106 -3.62 -5.86 3.70
CA PHE A 106 -2.22 -5.46 3.78
C PHE A 106 -1.43 -6.52 4.53
N ARG A 107 -0.32 -6.95 3.95
CA ARG A 107 0.64 -7.85 4.59
C ARG A 107 1.99 -7.16 4.69
N LEU A 108 2.46 -6.98 5.92
CA LEU A 108 3.82 -6.52 6.21
C LEU A 108 4.81 -7.55 5.68
N LEU A 109 5.84 -7.07 4.98
CA LEU A 109 6.95 -7.87 4.48
C LEU A 109 8.15 -7.64 5.42
N GLY A 110 8.70 -8.72 5.98
CA GLY A 110 9.82 -8.65 6.94
C GLY A 110 9.37 -8.66 8.38
#